data_AF-A0AAU7LHD7-F1
#
_entry.id   AF-A0AAU7LHD7-F1
#
_cell.length_a   1.000
_cell.length_b   1.000
_cell.length_c   1.000
_cell.angle_alpha   90.00
_cell.angle_beta   90.00
_cell.angle_gamma   90.00
#
_symmetry.space_group_name_H-M   'P 1'
#
loop_
_entity.id
_entity.type
_entity.pdbx_description
1 polymer ?
#
loop_
_entity_poly.entity_id
_entity_poly.type
_entity_poly.pdbx_seq_one_letter_code
_entity_poly.pdbx_strand_id
1 'polypeptide(L)'
;MKPSAPWFLSCLLLAGAAHAGSAPAELSCVSESGKVALRGTIPSPSSEELSLTLTYGNAKQAFDSGDDPAYVVSDFPLGVFTLVAPDDTWPLTLYALPATVAVKKVANGDIAGTFQAKLTGPRPGGTTASGMGNPLTAILNCDYRYSL
;
A
#
# COMPACT_ATOMS: atom_id res chain seq x y z
N MET A 1 67.13 3.53 -26.59
CA MET A 1 66.55 4.38 -25.52
C MET A 1 65.09 4.62 -25.85
N LYS A 2 64.20 4.31 -24.90
CA LYS A 2 62.75 4.42 -25.00
C LYS A 2 62.32 5.62 -24.15
N PRO A 3 61.35 6.41 -24.62
CA PRO A 3 60.37 6.93 -23.69
C PRO A 3 58.97 6.50 -24.12
N SER A 4 58.15 6.29 -23.11
CA SER A 4 56.79 5.78 -23.16
C SER A 4 55.86 6.77 -22.47
N ALA A 5 54.62 6.87 -22.99
CA ALA A 5 53.40 7.40 -22.36
C ALA A 5 53.30 8.96 -22.28
N PRO A 6 52.09 9.59 -22.31
CA PRO A 6 50.91 9.16 -21.57
C PRO A 6 49.56 9.10 -22.31
N TRP A 7 48.90 7.98 -22.04
CA TRP A 7 47.47 7.76 -21.77
C TRP A 7 46.72 8.99 -21.26
N PHE A 8 45.75 9.51 -22.02
CA PHE A 8 44.71 10.41 -21.49
C PHE A 8 43.48 9.59 -21.10
N LEU A 9 43.34 9.37 -19.78
CA LEU A 9 42.11 8.93 -19.14
C LEU A 9 41.15 10.12 -19.07
N SER A 10 40.05 10.07 -19.82
CA SER A 10 38.85 10.88 -19.56
C SER A 10 37.67 9.94 -19.35
N CYS A 11 37.60 9.32 -18.17
CA CYS A 11 36.34 8.76 -17.67
C CYS A 11 35.56 9.90 -17.01
N LEU A 12 34.65 10.50 -17.77
CA LEU A 12 33.57 11.33 -17.24
C LEU A 12 32.76 10.49 -16.27
N LEU A 13 32.96 10.74 -14.97
CA LEU A 13 32.10 10.26 -13.90
C LEU A 13 30.72 10.90 -14.09
N LEU A 14 29.83 10.25 -14.84
CA LEU A 14 28.40 10.42 -14.66
C LEU A 14 28.05 9.85 -13.28
N ALA A 15 28.24 10.65 -12.24
CA ALA A 15 27.59 10.45 -10.96
C ALA A 15 26.09 10.75 -11.15
N GLY A 16 25.39 9.84 -11.82
CA GLY A 16 23.94 9.77 -11.70
C GLY A 16 23.65 9.50 -10.23
N ALA A 17 23.04 10.48 -9.55
CA ALA A 17 22.41 10.22 -8.27
C ALA A 17 21.32 9.18 -8.54
N ALA A 18 21.59 7.92 -8.23
CA ALA A 18 20.53 6.94 -8.10
C ALA A 18 19.66 7.42 -6.94
N HIS A 19 18.56 8.10 -7.25
CA HIS A 19 17.48 8.24 -6.28
C HIS A 19 17.05 6.82 -5.96
N ALA A 20 17.38 6.36 -4.75
CA ALA A 20 16.84 5.12 -4.21
C ALA A 20 15.32 5.25 -4.30
N GLY A 21 14.74 4.55 -5.27
CA GLY A 21 13.31 4.53 -5.46
C GLY A 21 12.72 3.79 -4.28
N SER A 22 11.78 4.42 -3.59
CA SER A 22 11.18 3.82 -2.41
C SER A 22 10.38 2.58 -2.81
N ALA A 23 10.49 1.51 -2.02
CA ALA A 23 9.80 0.27 -2.31
C ALA A 23 8.27 0.42 -2.13
N PRO A 24 7.44 -0.39 -2.81
CA PRO A 24 6.00 -0.45 -2.52
C PRO A 24 5.76 -0.71 -1.04
N ALA A 25 4.75 -0.06 -0.47
CA ALA A 25 4.39 -0.25 0.92
C ALA A 25 3.58 -1.54 1.09
N GLU A 26 3.72 -2.22 2.22
CA GLU A 26 2.85 -3.34 2.59
C GLU A 26 1.76 -2.90 3.57
N LEU A 27 0.56 -3.44 3.36
CA LEU A 27 -0.59 -3.27 4.23
C LEU A 27 -1.06 -4.64 4.73
N SER A 28 -1.28 -4.76 6.04
CA SER A 28 -1.95 -5.90 6.64
C SER A 28 -2.94 -5.43 7.69
N CYS A 29 -4.23 -5.57 7.38
CA CYS A 29 -5.34 -5.24 8.26
C CYS A 29 -6.13 -6.49 8.64
N VAL A 30 -6.52 -6.62 9.91
CA VAL A 30 -7.38 -7.71 10.39
C VAL A 30 -8.40 -7.23 11.41
N SER A 31 -9.64 -7.70 11.29
CA SER A 31 -10.68 -7.47 12.30
C SER A 31 -10.34 -8.20 13.60
N GLU A 32 -10.84 -7.72 14.74
CA GLU A 32 -10.68 -8.39 16.03
C GLU A 32 -11.13 -9.87 16.00
N SER A 33 -12.21 -10.15 15.28
CA SER A 33 -12.74 -11.51 15.11
C SER A 33 -11.88 -12.43 14.22
N GLY A 34 -10.89 -11.90 13.51
CA GLY A 34 -10.12 -12.60 12.48
C GLY A 34 -10.90 -12.91 11.19
N LYS A 35 -12.20 -12.63 11.13
CA LYS A 35 -13.07 -13.00 10.00
C LYS A 35 -12.92 -12.10 8.78
N VAL A 36 -12.47 -10.87 8.97
CA VAL A 36 -12.20 -9.91 7.90
C VAL A 36 -10.71 -9.59 7.89
N ALA A 37 -10.08 -9.68 6.73
CA ALA A 37 -8.70 -9.25 6.52
C ALA A 37 -8.56 -8.53 5.19
N LEU A 38 -7.75 -7.47 5.16
CA LEU A 38 -7.34 -6.79 3.93
C LEU A 38 -5.82 -6.75 3.91
N ARG A 39 -5.21 -7.31 2.87
CA ARG A 39 -3.74 -7.40 2.77
C ARG A 39 -3.27 -7.07 1.37
N GLY A 40 -2.04 -6.59 1.25
CA GLY A 40 -1.37 -6.47 -0.04
C GLY A 40 -0.38 -5.33 -0.11
N THR A 41 -0.08 -4.91 -1.33
CA THR A 41 0.86 -3.85 -1.65
C THR A 41 0.13 -2.56 -2.02
N ILE A 42 0.70 -1.45 -1.56
CA ILE A 42 0.24 -0.10 -1.82
C ILE A 42 1.28 0.61 -2.68
N PRO A 43 0.84 1.41 -3.67
CA PRO A 43 1.73 2.22 -4.49
C PRO A 43 2.67 3.08 -3.66
N SER A 44 3.88 3.25 -4.18
CA SER A 44 4.89 4.16 -3.66
C SER A 44 5.25 5.19 -4.75
N PRO A 45 5.97 6.27 -4.43
CA PRO A 45 6.45 7.20 -5.45
C PRO A 45 7.28 6.55 -6.56
N SER A 46 7.77 5.32 -6.37
CA SER A 46 8.57 4.56 -7.34
C SER A 46 7.88 3.29 -7.85
N SER A 47 6.62 3.03 -7.48
CA SER A 47 5.83 1.90 -7.97
C SER A 47 4.34 2.24 -7.98
N GLU A 48 3.70 2.08 -9.14
CA GLU A 48 2.27 2.32 -9.34
C GLU A 48 1.39 1.10 -8.98
N GLU A 49 2.02 0.01 -8.54
CA GLU A 49 1.35 -1.26 -8.27
C GLU A 49 0.55 -1.20 -6.97
N LEU A 50 -0.79 -1.25 -7.12
CA LEU A 50 -1.71 -1.56 -6.04
C LEU A 50 -2.21 -2.98 -6.27
N SER A 51 -2.01 -3.85 -5.29
CA SER A 51 -2.59 -5.19 -5.30
C SER A 51 -3.08 -5.55 -3.90
N LEU A 52 -4.37 -5.75 -3.75
CA LEU A 52 -5.03 -5.99 -2.47
C LEU A 52 -5.88 -7.24 -2.53
N THR A 53 -5.97 -7.94 -1.42
CA THR A 53 -6.88 -9.07 -1.23
C THR A 53 -7.74 -8.83 0.02
N LEU A 54 -9.05 -8.70 -0.21
CA LEU A 54 -10.06 -8.72 0.85
C LEU A 54 -10.50 -10.16 1.12
N THR A 55 -10.43 -10.58 2.37
CA THR A 55 -10.89 -11.89 2.84
C THR A 55 -12.07 -11.71 3.79
N TYR A 56 -13.13 -12.50 3.59
CA TYR A 56 -14.27 -12.61 4.50
C TYR A 56 -14.61 -14.08 4.73
N GLY A 57 -14.32 -14.59 5.94
CA GLY A 57 -14.39 -16.03 6.22
C GLY A 57 -13.44 -16.80 5.30
N ASN A 58 -13.99 -17.70 4.48
CA ASN A 58 -13.21 -18.49 3.51
C ASN A 58 -13.18 -17.89 2.10
N ALA A 59 -13.93 -16.81 1.86
CA ALA A 59 -14.02 -16.16 0.56
C ALA A 59 -12.98 -15.04 0.42
N LYS A 60 -12.47 -14.86 -0.80
CA LYS A 60 -11.47 -13.84 -1.14
C LYS A 60 -11.90 -13.05 -2.37
N GLN A 61 -11.50 -11.79 -2.42
CA GLN A 61 -11.66 -10.92 -3.58
C GLN A 61 -10.38 -10.08 -3.75
N ALA A 62 -9.86 -10.04 -4.97
CA ALA A 62 -8.68 -9.25 -5.33
C ALA A 62 -9.09 -7.88 -5.88
N PHE A 63 -8.24 -6.88 -5.67
CA PHE A 63 -8.33 -5.54 -6.24
C PHE A 63 -6.95 -5.16 -6.74
N ASP A 64 -6.84 -4.86 -8.01
CA ASP A 64 -5.60 -4.43 -8.64
C ASP A 64 -5.86 -3.09 -9.34
N SER A 65 -4.87 -2.18 -9.34
CA SER A 65 -5.07 -0.84 -9.91
C SER A 65 -5.37 -0.86 -11.41
N GLY A 66 -4.85 -1.83 -12.17
CA GLY A 66 -5.11 -1.95 -13.61
C GLY A 66 -5.04 -0.59 -14.33
N ASP A 67 -6.08 -0.26 -15.10
CA ASP A 67 -6.29 1.06 -15.73
C ASP A 67 -7.25 1.96 -14.93
N ASP A 68 -7.84 1.47 -13.83
CA ASP A 68 -8.85 2.17 -13.06
C ASP A 68 -8.23 3.01 -11.92
N PRO A 69 -8.81 4.17 -11.56
CA PRO A 69 -8.22 5.07 -10.59
C PRO A 69 -8.30 4.50 -9.17
N ALA A 70 -7.25 3.79 -8.75
CA ALA A 70 -6.96 3.50 -7.35
C ALA A 70 -6.10 4.61 -6.74
N TYR A 71 -6.31 4.94 -5.47
CA TYR A 71 -5.49 5.95 -4.82
C TYR A 71 -5.29 5.68 -3.33
N VAL A 72 -4.13 6.14 -2.84
CA VAL A 72 -3.80 6.16 -1.43
C VAL A 72 -3.35 7.55 -1.03
N VAL A 73 -3.99 8.10 0.00
CA VAL A 73 -3.60 9.34 0.66
C VAL A 73 -3.12 8.97 2.06
N SER A 74 -1.87 9.29 2.38
CA SER A 74 -1.31 9.07 3.71
C SER A 74 -0.56 10.32 4.20
N ASP A 75 -0.95 10.80 5.38
CA ASP A 75 -0.26 11.83 6.15
C ASP A 75 -0.34 11.43 7.63
N PHE A 76 0.59 10.57 8.04
CA PHE A 76 0.59 10.00 9.37
C PHE A 76 0.79 11.01 10.51
N PRO A 77 1.63 12.06 10.38
CA PRO A 77 1.68 13.14 11.37
C PRO A 77 0.32 13.79 11.63
N LEU A 78 -0.55 13.86 10.62
CA LEU A 78 -1.93 14.36 10.73
C LEU A 78 -2.97 13.27 11.03
N GLY A 79 -2.54 12.01 11.21
CA GLY A 79 -3.44 10.88 11.43
C GLY A 79 -4.31 10.52 10.21
N VAL A 80 -3.89 10.90 9.01
CA VAL A 80 -4.64 10.66 7.77
C VAL A 80 -4.11 9.41 7.09
N PHE A 81 -5.02 8.47 6.81
CA PHE A 81 -4.80 7.40 5.86
C PHE A 81 -6.13 7.06 5.19
N THR A 82 -6.16 7.13 3.87
CA THR A 82 -7.31 6.75 3.04
C THR A 82 -6.81 5.94 1.86
N LEU A 83 -7.39 4.77 1.66
CA LEU A 83 -7.18 3.93 0.49
C LEU A 83 -8.51 3.69 -0.20
N VAL A 84 -8.52 3.84 -1.52
CA VAL A 84 -9.64 3.46 -2.37
C VAL A 84 -9.14 2.59 -3.51
N ALA A 85 -9.75 1.41 -3.66
CA ALA A 85 -9.51 0.51 -4.78
C ALA A 85 -10.81 0.28 -5.58
N PRO A 86 -10.72 0.27 -6.92
CA PRO A 86 -11.88 0.19 -7.79
C PRO A 86 -12.56 -1.18 -7.74
N ASP A 87 -13.89 -1.18 -7.89
CA ASP A 87 -14.74 -2.35 -8.12
C ASP A 87 -15.98 -1.85 -8.87
N ASP A 88 -16.48 -2.64 -9.81
CA ASP A 88 -17.56 -2.25 -10.74
C ASP A 88 -18.83 -1.77 -10.04
N THR A 89 -19.05 -2.14 -8.77
CA THR A 89 -20.27 -1.77 -8.07
C THR A 89 -20.07 -1.10 -6.72
N TRP A 90 -19.07 -1.53 -5.95
CA TRP A 90 -18.79 -0.95 -4.63
C TRP A 90 -17.30 -0.81 -4.44
N PRO A 91 -16.72 0.39 -4.55
CA PRO A 91 -15.29 0.56 -4.34
C PRO A 91 -14.91 0.09 -2.94
N LEU A 92 -13.75 -0.55 -2.85
CA LEU A 92 -13.13 -0.83 -1.57
C LEU A 92 -12.62 0.49 -0.99
N THR A 93 -12.99 0.78 0.24
CA THR A 93 -12.53 1.96 0.98
C THR A 93 -11.96 1.52 2.33
N LEU A 94 -10.81 2.09 2.68
CA LEU A 94 -10.19 1.92 3.99
C LEU A 94 -9.79 3.30 4.53
N TYR A 95 -10.38 3.69 5.64
CA TYR A 95 -10.14 4.99 6.28
C TYR A 95 -9.64 4.80 7.71
N ALA A 96 -8.46 5.32 8.02
CA ALA A 96 -7.93 5.25 9.39
C ALA A 96 -8.73 6.12 10.36
N LEU A 97 -8.92 5.62 11.57
CA LEU A 97 -9.44 6.37 12.70
C LEU A 97 -8.29 7.24 13.24
N PRO A 98 -8.32 8.58 13.08
CA PRO A 98 -7.12 9.41 13.29
C PRO A 98 -6.51 9.29 14.69
N ALA A 99 -7.36 9.19 15.72
CA ALA A 99 -6.92 9.05 17.11
C ALA A 99 -6.15 7.75 17.43
N THR A 100 -6.15 6.80 16.50
CA THR A 100 -5.51 5.48 16.67
C THR A 100 -4.21 5.35 15.89
N VAL A 101 -3.86 6.35 15.08
CA VAL A 101 -2.68 6.33 14.24
C VAL A 101 -1.43 6.51 15.10
N ALA A 102 -0.53 5.55 15.03
CA ALA A 102 0.77 5.59 15.64
C ALA A 102 1.83 5.21 14.62
N VAL A 103 2.89 6.00 14.50
CA VAL A 103 3.96 5.76 13.53
C VAL A 103 5.31 5.76 14.21
N LYS A 104 6.14 4.81 13.82
CA LYS A 104 7.51 4.65 14.28
C LYS A 104 8.42 4.56 13.07
N LYS A 105 9.54 5.28 13.13
CA LYS A 105 10.68 5.00 12.27
C LYS A 105 11.37 3.77 12.82
N VAL A 106 11.59 2.76 11.99
CA VAL A 106 12.33 1.54 12.35
C VAL A 106 13.70 1.54 11.66
N ALA A 107 14.49 0.48 11.84
CA ALA A 107 15.86 0.43 11.33
C ALA A 107 15.93 0.71 9.82
N ASN A 108 17.02 1.32 9.36
CA ASN A 108 17.28 1.67 7.95
C ASN A 108 16.40 2.78 7.35
N GLY A 109 15.57 3.47 8.15
CA GLY A 109 14.72 4.56 7.65
C GLY A 109 13.30 4.13 7.29
N ASP A 110 13.02 2.83 7.32
CA ASP A 110 11.69 2.26 7.18
C ASP A 110 10.68 2.92 8.13
N ILE A 111 9.45 3.07 7.67
CA ILE A 111 8.31 3.57 8.43
C ILE A 111 7.37 2.40 8.72
N ALA A 112 7.03 2.23 10.00
CA ALA A 112 6.00 1.30 10.45
C ALA A 112 4.86 2.11 11.10
N GLY A 113 3.67 2.04 10.50
CA GLY A 113 2.44 2.63 11.02
C GLY A 113 1.49 1.57 11.53
N THR A 114 0.85 1.85 12.66
CA THR A 114 -0.25 1.05 13.20
C THR A 114 -1.46 1.93 13.39
N PHE A 115 -2.64 1.48 12.97
CA PHE A 115 -3.88 2.22 13.13
C PHE A 115 -5.10 1.30 13.09
N GLN A 116 -6.21 1.74 13.68
CA GLN A 116 -7.50 1.17 13.37
C GLN A 116 -8.08 1.85 12.14
N ALA A 117 -8.79 1.10 11.31
CA ALA A 117 -9.44 1.64 10.12
C ALA A 117 -10.84 1.07 9.92
N LYS A 118 -11.73 1.91 9.40
CA LYS A 118 -13.03 1.49 8.89
C LYS A 118 -12.86 1.02 7.45
N LEU A 119 -13.21 -0.24 7.22
CA LEU A 119 -13.35 -0.84 5.90
C LEU A 119 -14.81 -0.73 5.44
N THR A 120 -15.03 -0.33 4.20
CA THR A 120 -16.29 -0.57 3.47
C THR A 120 -15.96 -1.10 2.08
N GLY A 121 -16.62 -2.15 1.62
CA GLY A 121 -16.38 -2.69 0.28
C GLY A 121 -17.33 -3.83 -0.09
N PRO A 122 -17.07 -4.51 -1.21
CA PRO A 122 -17.87 -5.66 -1.60
C PRO A 122 -17.69 -6.78 -0.58
N ARG A 123 -18.68 -7.67 -0.47
CA ARG A 123 -18.61 -8.84 0.41
C ARG A 123 -18.13 -10.05 -0.39
N PRO A 124 -16.90 -10.55 -0.15
CA PRO A 124 -16.42 -11.76 -0.80
C PRO A 124 -17.39 -12.94 -0.58
N GLY A 125 -17.67 -13.70 -1.63
CA GLY A 125 -18.55 -14.88 -1.58
C GLY A 125 -20.04 -14.58 -1.45
N GLY A 126 -20.47 -13.33 -1.58
CA GLY A 126 -21.89 -12.98 -1.70
C GLY A 126 -22.52 -13.52 -2.99
N THR A 127 -23.75 -14.04 -2.90
CA THR A 127 -24.49 -14.60 -4.05
C THR A 127 -25.33 -13.57 -4.80
N THR A 128 -25.49 -12.37 -4.24
CA THR A 128 -26.01 -11.24 -5.00
C THR A 128 -24.89 -10.77 -5.91
N ALA A 129 -25.14 -10.69 -7.22
CA ALA A 129 -24.27 -9.95 -8.14
C ALA A 129 -23.78 -8.69 -7.42
N SER A 130 -22.47 -8.43 -7.50
CA SER A 130 -21.82 -7.21 -7.01
C SER A 130 -22.83 -6.06 -7.11
N GLY A 131 -23.38 -5.58 -6.00
CA GLY A 131 -24.29 -4.43 -6.06
C GLY A 131 -25.48 -4.26 -5.14
N MET A 132 -26.17 -5.30 -4.63
CA MET A 132 -27.49 -5.03 -3.99
C MET A 132 -27.72 -5.63 -2.60
N GLY A 133 -26.77 -6.39 -2.06
CA GLY A 133 -26.84 -6.93 -0.69
C GLY A 133 -25.75 -6.35 0.21
N ASN A 134 -26.14 -5.61 1.25
CA ASN A 134 -25.35 -5.16 2.41
C ASN A 134 -23.81 -5.19 2.24
N PRO A 135 -23.15 -4.04 1.93
CA PRO A 135 -21.69 -3.98 1.79
C PRO A 135 -20.98 -4.47 3.05
N LEU A 136 -19.80 -5.06 2.87
CA LEU A 136 -18.98 -5.47 4.01
C LEU A 136 -18.46 -4.23 4.70
N THR A 137 -18.85 -4.03 5.96
CA THR A 137 -18.29 -3.00 6.83
C THR A 137 -17.58 -3.66 8.00
N ALA A 138 -16.37 -3.21 8.32
CA ALA A 138 -15.60 -3.73 9.45
C ALA A 138 -14.68 -2.67 10.04
N ILE A 139 -14.35 -2.81 11.32
CA ILE A 139 -13.20 -2.13 11.93
C ILE A 139 -12.03 -3.11 11.93
N LEU A 140 -10.91 -2.69 11.36
CA LEU A 140 -9.69 -3.48 11.24
C LEU A 140 -8.57 -2.83 12.04
N ASN A 141 -7.68 -3.64 12.61
CA ASN A 141 -6.37 -3.20 13.09
C ASN A 141 -5.37 -3.41 11.95
N CYS A 142 -4.65 -2.35 11.58
CA CYS A 142 -3.79 -2.30 10.42
C CYS A 142 -2.33 -2.05 10.81
N ASP A 143 -1.45 -2.82 10.18
CA ASP A 143 -0.02 -2.57 10.10
C ASP A 143 0.29 -2.09 8.67
N TYR A 144 0.99 -0.97 8.57
CA TYR A 144 1.49 -0.38 7.33
C TYR A 144 3.01 -0.29 7.39
N ARG A 145 3.70 -0.81 6.38
CA ARG A 145 5.16 -0.79 6.32
C ARG A 145 5.62 -0.19 5.01
N TYR A 146 6.50 0.80 5.10
CA TYR A 146 7.07 1.48 3.94
C TYR A 146 8.58 1.54 4.08
N SER A 147 9.29 1.06 3.06
CA SER A 147 10.76 1.10 3.02
C SER A 147 11.23 2.23 2.12
N LEU A 148 12.13 3.05 2.65
CA LEU A 148 12.71 4.20 1.96
C LEU A 148 13.77 3.81 0.95
#